data_AF-A0A7R9DF30-F1
#
_entry.id   AF-A0A7R9DF30-F1
#
_cell.length_a   1.000
_cell.length_b   1.000
_cell.length_c   1.000
_cell.angle_alpha   90.00
_cell.angle_beta   90.00
_cell.angle_gamma   90.00
#
_symmetry.space_group_name_H-M   'P 1'
#
loop_
_entity.id
_entity.type
_entity.pdbx_description
1 polymer ?
#
loop_
_entity_poly.entity_id
_entity_poly.type
_entity_poly.pdbx_seq_one_letter_code
_entity_poly.pdbx_strand_id
1 'polypeptide(L)'
;METINDDLMSNGTLHNHVRQRIRTSRGKTYDNRRKLEDSYFEKKPTHLTKEEEARMKEEVSCASMIRTICLNADEEMFLLGDDRVDIRDIELTFKTMEDIEKETLSEEEEWVLKQCETLLDEDAAMLEAVLAAACQGLVCPVCLRGYMSRSAEGDVIQCRLCPAFLHWSGSVEEYDRLLHAHLEAHNSRCGQKPDLLIVPENTENKLGILCSVCNYFNVGSLVQFGSPGDVGGTRNVTSSLSARTYVESMSQALVSTVQSVIWSVKGTMSISISKLFMSPEFFDKVFRRVESTIAGFVMFHISGYPGCKYMLRIVAIIHEIGVLAR
;
A
#
# COMPACT_ATOMS: atom_id res chain seq x y z
N MET A 1 -3.39 -50.84 28.30
CA MET A 1 -4.11 -50.90 29.58
C MET A 1 -3.33 -50.05 30.55
N GLU A 2 -3.59 -48.74 30.52
CA GLU A 2 -3.05 -47.80 31.50
C GLU A 2 -4.08 -47.67 32.61
N THR A 3 -3.68 -48.05 33.82
CA THR A 3 -4.47 -47.92 35.04
C THR A 3 -4.52 -46.45 35.42
N ILE A 4 -5.68 -45.83 35.29
CA ILE A 4 -5.99 -44.53 35.87
C ILE A 4 -5.97 -44.70 37.39
N ASN A 5 -4.99 -44.08 38.04
CA ASN A 5 -4.94 -43.97 39.49
C ASN A 5 -6.05 -43.01 39.94
N ASP A 6 -7.14 -43.57 40.44
CA ASP A 6 -8.15 -42.87 41.23
C ASP A 6 -7.55 -42.51 42.60
N ASP A 7 -6.69 -41.49 42.62
CA ASP A 7 -6.32 -40.80 43.86
C ASP A 7 -7.53 -39.95 44.31
N LEU A 8 -8.35 -40.59 45.15
CA LEU A 8 -9.36 -39.97 46.00
C LEU A 8 -8.72 -38.83 46.82
N MET A 9 -8.78 -37.62 46.26
CA MET A 9 -8.65 -36.38 47.02
C MET A 9 -9.69 -36.42 48.14
N SER A 10 -9.25 -36.76 49.36
CA SER A 10 -10.11 -36.75 50.54
C SER A 10 -10.94 -35.47 50.59
N ASN A 11 -12.22 -35.52 50.96
CA ASN A 11 -13.13 -34.36 50.97
C ASN A 11 -12.54 -33.11 51.67
N GLY A 12 -11.61 -33.29 52.61
CA GLY A 12 -10.86 -32.19 53.24
C GLY A 12 -9.92 -31.44 52.28
N THR A 13 -9.30 -32.11 51.32
CA THR A 13 -8.38 -31.51 50.33
C THR A 13 -9.10 -30.66 49.28
N LEU A 14 -10.24 -31.12 48.76
CA LEU A 14 -11.05 -30.33 47.82
C LEU A 14 -11.61 -29.06 48.47
N HIS A 15 -12.17 -29.18 49.69
CA HIS A 15 -12.71 -28.04 50.42
C HIS A 15 -11.64 -26.99 50.76
N ASN A 16 -10.43 -27.44 51.12
CA ASN A 16 -9.29 -26.53 51.33
C ASN A 16 -8.83 -25.86 50.02
N HIS A 17 -8.86 -26.59 48.89
CA HIS A 17 -8.51 -26.03 47.58
C HIS A 17 -9.51 -24.96 47.12
N VAL A 18 -10.81 -25.20 47.30
CA VAL A 18 -11.88 -24.22 47.00
C VAL A 18 -11.74 -22.99 47.89
N ARG A 19 -11.53 -23.16 49.20
CA ARG A 19 -11.28 -22.02 50.11
C ARG A 19 -10.05 -21.22 49.72
N GLN A 20 -8.97 -21.89 49.29
CA GLN A 20 -7.75 -21.22 48.82
C GLN A 20 -8.07 -20.39 47.57
N ARG A 21 -8.74 -20.95 46.55
CA ARG A 21 -9.12 -20.21 45.34
C ARG A 21 -10.01 -19.00 45.64
N ILE A 22 -10.97 -19.13 46.54
CA ILE A 22 -11.83 -18.00 46.96
C ILE A 22 -10.99 -16.89 47.61
N ARG A 23 -10.04 -17.24 48.49
CA ARG A 23 -9.15 -16.25 49.11
C ARG A 23 -8.26 -15.56 48.07
N THR A 24 -7.67 -16.30 47.14
CA THR A 24 -6.82 -15.73 46.10
C THR A 24 -7.62 -14.85 45.14
N SER A 25 -8.84 -15.26 44.80
CA SER A 25 -9.75 -14.48 43.95
C SER A 25 -10.15 -13.18 44.64
N ARG A 26 -10.59 -13.24 45.91
CA ARG A 26 -10.93 -12.05 46.71
C ARG A 26 -9.75 -11.10 46.88
N GLY A 27 -8.54 -11.64 47.10
CA GLY A 27 -7.30 -10.85 47.15
C GLY A 27 -7.04 -10.09 45.85
N LYS A 28 -7.14 -10.77 44.69
CA LYS A 28 -7.00 -10.13 43.38
C LYS A 28 -8.04 -9.03 43.11
N THR A 29 -9.31 -9.27 43.47
CA THR A 29 -10.36 -8.25 43.34
C THR A 29 -10.08 -7.03 44.20
N TYR A 30 -9.60 -7.24 45.44
CA TYR A 30 -9.21 -6.15 46.35
C TYR A 30 -8.01 -5.36 45.82
N ASP A 31 -6.97 -6.05 45.33
CA ASP A 31 -5.78 -5.40 44.76
C ASP A 31 -6.10 -4.61 43.49
N ASN A 32 -6.96 -5.14 42.61
CA ASN A 32 -7.40 -4.43 41.41
C ASN A 32 -8.22 -3.19 41.75
N ARG A 33 -9.12 -3.30 42.74
CA ARG A 33 -9.88 -2.15 43.24
C ARG A 33 -8.96 -1.07 43.79
N ARG A 34 -7.96 -1.45 44.60
CA ARG A 34 -6.99 -0.51 45.16
C ARG A 34 -6.17 0.19 44.07
N LYS A 35 -5.72 -0.55 43.05
CA LYS A 35 -5.02 0.04 41.90
C LYS A 35 -5.90 1.03 41.10
N LEU A 36 -7.18 0.71 40.93
CA LEU A 36 -8.14 1.63 40.31
C LEU A 36 -8.30 2.90 41.15
N GLU A 37 -8.51 2.76 42.46
CA GLU A 37 -8.61 3.89 43.40
C GLU A 37 -7.33 4.74 43.37
N ASP A 38 -6.15 4.15 43.47
CA ASP A 38 -4.86 4.84 43.40
C ASP A 38 -4.67 5.57 42.05
N SER A 39 -5.02 4.94 40.93
CA SER A 39 -4.95 5.55 39.59
C SER A 39 -5.91 6.73 39.39
N TYR A 40 -7.06 6.69 40.07
CA TYR A 40 -8.08 7.73 40.02
C TYR A 40 -7.67 8.95 40.86
N PHE A 41 -6.93 8.73 41.96
CA PHE A 41 -6.44 9.81 42.82
C PHE A 41 -5.21 10.55 42.25
N GLU A 42 -4.36 9.87 41.46
CA GLU A 42 -3.20 10.50 40.83
C GLU A 42 -3.56 11.42 39.64
N LYS A 43 -4.73 11.23 39.03
CA LYS A 43 -5.25 12.08 37.96
C LYS A 43 -6.50 12.82 38.42
N LYS A 44 -6.36 13.78 39.34
CA LYS A 44 -7.42 14.80 39.50
C LYS A 44 -7.51 15.60 38.20
N PRO A 45 -8.59 15.48 37.40
CA PRO A 45 -8.76 16.31 36.22
C PRO A 45 -8.97 17.73 36.73
N THR A 46 -8.05 18.64 36.44
CA THR A 46 -8.14 20.02 36.95
C THR A 46 -9.27 20.82 36.30
N HIS A 47 -9.89 20.33 35.22
CA HIS A 47 -11.11 20.88 34.65
C HIS A 47 -11.92 19.78 33.95
N LEU A 48 -12.93 19.22 34.62
CA LEU A 48 -13.98 18.46 33.94
C LEU A 48 -14.92 19.45 33.23
N THR A 49 -15.31 19.13 32.01
CA THR A 49 -16.41 19.84 31.34
C THR A 49 -17.72 19.54 32.09
N LYS A 50 -18.71 20.45 31.99
CA LYS A 50 -20.03 20.25 32.63
C LYS A 50 -20.72 18.96 32.19
N GLU A 51 -20.43 18.51 30.98
CA GLU A 51 -20.98 17.29 30.40
C GLU A 51 -20.33 16.04 31.02
N GLU A 52 -19.02 16.06 31.25
CA GLU A 52 -18.32 14.98 31.97
C GLU A 52 -18.72 14.91 33.45
N GLU A 53 -18.98 16.03 34.12
CA GLU A 53 -19.54 16.03 35.47
C GLU A 53 -20.95 15.42 35.53
N ALA A 54 -21.80 15.68 34.53
CA ALA A 54 -23.13 15.10 34.46
C ALA A 54 -23.06 13.58 34.26
N ARG A 55 -22.22 13.12 33.33
CA ARG A 55 -21.97 11.70 33.09
C ARG A 55 -21.42 10.98 34.32
N MET A 56 -20.47 11.60 35.03
CA MET A 56 -19.90 11.03 36.25
C MET A 56 -20.94 10.95 37.39
N LYS A 57 -21.84 11.93 37.51
CA LYS A 57 -22.94 11.86 38.49
C LYS A 57 -23.92 10.74 38.17
N GLU A 58 -24.20 10.50 36.89
CA GLU A 58 -25.05 9.41 36.43
C GLU A 58 -24.42 8.03 36.70
N GLU A 59 -23.13 7.87 36.41
CA GLU A 59 -22.37 6.65 36.72
C GLU A 59 -22.34 6.36 38.23
N VAL A 60 -22.10 7.38 39.07
CA VAL A 60 -22.14 7.24 40.54
C VAL A 60 -23.54 6.89 41.03
N SER A 61 -24.59 7.45 40.41
CA SER A 61 -25.99 7.13 40.71
C SER A 61 -26.33 5.67 40.39
N CYS A 62 -25.92 5.18 39.22
CA CYS A 62 -26.10 3.79 38.83
C CYS A 62 -25.35 2.83 39.75
N ALA A 63 -24.08 3.14 40.08
CA ALA A 63 -23.28 2.30 40.98
C ALA A 63 -23.87 2.24 42.41
N SER A 64 -24.45 3.34 42.89
CA SER A 64 -25.19 3.42 44.16
C SER A 64 -26.43 2.53 44.14
N MET A 65 -27.20 2.60 43.05
CA MET A 65 -28.43 1.82 42.88
C MET A 65 -28.14 0.31 42.83
N ILE A 66 -27.13 -0.11 42.04
CA ILE A 66 -26.70 -1.51 41.97
C ILE A 66 -26.26 -2.02 43.34
N ARG A 67 -25.49 -1.22 44.09
CA ARG A 67 -25.04 -1.60 45.43
C ARG A 67 -26.21 -1.80 46.41
N THR A 68 -27.23 -0.97 46.30
CA THR A 68 -28.46 -1.09 47.10
C THR A 68 -29.24 -2.36 46.74
N ILE A 69 -29.36 -2.67 45.44
CA ILE A 69 -30.01 -3.90 44.97
C ILE A 69 -29.27 -5.13 45.49
N CYS A 70 -27.93 -5.16 45.41
CA CYS A 70 -27.13 -6.29 45.92
C CYS A 70 -27.26 -6.48 47.43
N LEU A 71 -27.26 -5.40 48.21
CA LEU A 71 -27.41 -5.48 49.67
C LEU A 71 -28.81 -5.98 50.06
N ASN A 72 -29.86 -5.55 49.34
CA ASN A 72 -31.22 -5.99 49.60
C ASN A 72 -31.44 -7.46 49.17
N ALA A 73 -30.80 -7.91 48.09
CA ALA A 73 -30.84 -9.30 47.65
C ALA A 73 -30.18 -10.25 48.68
N ASP A 74 -29.09 -9.82 49.32
CA ASP A 74 -28.43 -10.60 50.38
C ASP A 74 -29.30 -10.72 51.65
N GLU A 75 -30.10 -9.69 51.98
CA GLU A 75 -31.03 -9.74 53.12
C GLU A 75 -32.27 -10.61 52.83
N GLU A 76 -32.84 -10.56 51.63
CA GLU A 76 -33.97 -11.43 51.25
C GLU A 76 -33.56 -12.90 51.12
N MET A 77 -32.36 -13.18 50.60
CA MET A 77 -31.82 -14.53 50.47
C MET A 77 -31.53 -15.19 51.84
N PHE A 78 -31.36 -14.40 52.91
CA PHE A 78 -31.19 -14.91 54.28
C PHE A 78 -32.52 -15.21 55.00
N LEU A 79 -33.63 -14.59 54.57
CA LEU A 79 -34.94 -14.76 55.20
C LEU A 79 -35.80 -15.87 54.57
N LEU A 80 -35.48 -16.29 53.34
CA LEU A 80 -36.05 -17.48 52.72
C LEU A 80 -35.34 -18.75 53.21
N GLY A 81 -35.48 -19.01 54.52
CA GLY A 81 -35.15 -20.31 55.09
C GLY A 81 -36.11 -21.38 54.57
N ASP A 82 -35.54 -22.42 53.97
CA ASP A 82 -36.16 -23.73 53.72
C ASP A 82 -36.94 -23.94 52.41
N ASP A 83 -36.33 -23.55 51.27
CA ASP A 83 -36.58 -24.28 50.02
C ASP A 83 -35.23 -24.64 49.37
N ARG A 84 -35.04 -25.94 49.14
CA ARG A 84 -33.87 -26.49 48.46
C ARG A 84 -33.88 -26.00 47.01
N VAL A 85 -33.28 -24.84 46.75
CA VAL A 85 -32.91 -24.44 45.40
C VAL A 85 -32.01 -25.54 44.84
N ASP A 86 -32.53 -26.31 43.87
CA ASP A 86 -31.78 -27.40 43.26
C ASP A 86 -30.58 -26.77 42.56
N ILE A 87 -29.37 -27.26 42.88
CA ILE A 87 -28.12 -26.78 42.28
C ILE A 87 -28.20 -26.85 40.75
N ARG A 88 -29.00 -27.78 40.21
CA ARG A 88 -29.28 -27.90 38.77
C ARG A 88 -29.98 -26.68 38.18
N ASP A 89 -30.90 -26.06 38.90
CA ASP A 89 -31.64 -24.89 38.42
C ASP A 89 -30.72 -23.67 38.35
N ILE A 90 -29.75 -23.57 39.27
CA ILE A 90 -28.71 -22.54 39.25
C ILE A 90 -27.77 -22.75 38.06
N GLU A 91 -27.28 -23.98 37.83
CA GLU A 91 -26.43 -24.31 36.67
C GLU A 91 -27.12 -24.02 35.34
N LEU A 92 -28.41 -24.36 35.22
CA LEU A 92 -29.21 -24.07 34.04
C LEU A 92 -29.36 -22.57 33.81
N THR A 93 -29.57 -21.80 34.89
CA THR A 93 -29.69 -20.33 34.82
C THR A 93 -28.37 -19.70 34.36
N PHE A 94 -27.24 -20.12 34.92
CA PHE A 94 -25.92 -19.62 34.49
C PHE A 94 -25.64 -19.94 33.02
N LYS A 95 -25.91 -21.16 32.57
CA LYS A 95 -25.73 -21.53 31.17
C LYS A 95 -26.60 -20.69 30.24
N THR A 96 -27.86 -20.46 30.63
CA THR A 96 -28.78 -19.62 29.86
C THR A 96 -28.27 -18.18 29.78
N MET A 97 -27.71 -17.64 30.87
CA MET A 97 -27.09 -16.31 30.86
C MET A 97 -25.84 -16.24 29.98
N GLU A 98 -24.98 -17.26 30.00
CA GLU A 98 -23.80 -17.33 29.12
C GLU A 98 -24.20 -17.42 27.65
N ASP A 99 -25.23 -18.20 27.32
CA ASP A 99 -25.75 -18.32 25.96
C ASP A 99 -26.33 -16.97 25.47
N ILE A 100 -27.09 -16.26 26.31
CA ILE A 100 -27.63 -14.91 26.01
C ILE A 100 -26.50 -13.88 25.85
N GLU A 101 -25.51 -13.87 26.74
CA GLU A 101 -24.36 -12.96 26.65
C GLU A 101 -23.59 -13.18 25.36
N LYS A 102 -23.36 -14.44 24.99
CA LYS A 102 -22.68 -14.80 23.75
C LYS A 102 -23.47 -14.37 22.50
N GLU A 103 -24.78 -14.56 22.49
CA GLU A 103 -25.64 -14.11 21.39
C GLU A 103 -25.61 -12.58 21.27
N THR A 104 -25.75 -11.88 22.40
CA THR A 104 -25.70 -10.41 22.45
C THR A 104 -24.37 -9.87 21.93
N LEU A 105 -23.24 -10.45 22.36
CA LEU A 105 -21.91 -10.06 21.86
C LEU A 105 -21.75 -10.32 20.36
N SER A 106 -22.28 -11.44 19.86
CA SER A 106 -22.23 -11.74 18.43
C SER A 106 -23.02 -10.74 17.60
N GLU A 107 -24.20 -10.31 18.07
CA GLU A 107 -25.01 -9.30 17.40
C GLU A 107 -24.33 -7.92 17.42
N GLU A 108 -23.70 -7.55 18.54
CA GLU A 108 -22.93 -6.31 18.65
C GLU A 108 -21.71 -6.30 17.71
N GLU A 109 -20.97 -7.40 17.63
CA GLU A 109 -19.82 -7.54 16.72
C GLU A 109 -20.27 -7.40 15.25
N GLU A 110 -21.35 -8.09 14.85
CA GLU A 110 -21.89 -7.98 13.49
C GLU A 110 -22.35 -6.56 13.18
N TRP A 111 -23.02 -5.90 14.14
CA TRP A 111 -23.45 -4.51 13.99
C TRP A 111 -22.26 -3.56 13.80
N VAL A 112 -21.21 -3.70 14.61
CA VAL A 112 -20.00 -2.86 14.51
C VAL A 112 -19.33 -3.05 13.15
N LEU A 113 -19.15 -4.30 12.69
CA LEU A 113 -18.55 -4.58 11.38
C LEU A 113 -19.34 -3.93 10.25
N LYS A 114 -20.67 -4.03 10.29
CA LYS A 114 -21.55 -3.40 9.30
C LYS A 114 -21.46 -1.88 9.29
N GLN A 115 -21.32 -1.25 10.46
CA GLN A 115 -21.11 0.21 10.54
C GLN A 115 -19.75 0.61 9.97
N CYS A 116 -18.69 -0.17 10.24
CA CYS A 116 -17.38 0.07 9.64
C CYS A 116 -17.39 -0.05 8.11
N GLU A 117 -18.06 -1.06 7.56
CA GLU A 117 -18.23 -1.22 6.11
C GLU A 117 -19.00 -0.03 5.51
N THR A 118 -20.10 0.39 6.14
CA THR A 118 -20.89 1.55 5.70
C THR A 118 -20.04 2.83 5.67
N LEU A 119 -19.26 3.09 6.72
CA LEU A 119 -18.37 4.25 6.77
C LEU A 119 -17.28 4.22 5.70
N LEU A 120 -16.71 3.05 5.41
CA LEU A 120 -15.71 2.89 4.36
C LEU A 120 -16.29 3.16 2.97
N ASP A 121 -17.52 2.70 2.70
CA ASP A 121 -18.23 2.98 1.45
C ASP A 121 -18.57 4.46 1.30
N GLU A 122 -19.00 5.12 2.39
CA GLU A 122 -19.26 6.56 2.42
C GLU A 122 -17.98 7.39 2.18
N ASP A 123 -16.87 7.03 2.81
CA ASP A 123 -15.56 7.67 2.61
C ASP A 123 -15.07 7.49 1.16
N ALA A 124 -15.24 6.29 0.60
CA ALA A 124 -14.90 6.01 -0.79
C ALA A 124 -15.73 6.87 -1.76
N ALA A 125 -17.04 6.95 -1.54
CA ALA A 125 -17.94 7.77 -2.35
C ALA A 125 -17.63 9.27 -2.23
N MET A 126 -17.32 9.76 -1.02
CA MET A 126 -16.89 11.14 -0.81
C MET A 126 -15.58 11.43 -1.54
N LEU A 127 -14.59 10.53 -1.45
CA LEU A 127 -13.32 10.68 -2.15
C LEU A 127 -13.53 10.68 -3.67
N GLU A 128 -14.37 9.81 -4.20
CA GLU A 128 -14.73 9.78 -5.62
C GLU A 128 -15.39 11.09 -6.04
N ALA A 129 -16.32 11.64 -5.25
CA ALA A 129 -16.95 12.92 -5.53
C ALA A 129 -15.96 14.09 -5.49
N VAL A 130 -15.03 14.11 -4.52
CA VAL A 130 -13.96 15.11 -4.43
C VAL A 130 -13.01 14.97 -5.62
N LEU A 131 -12.65 13.75 -6.01
CA LEU A 131 -11.81 13.51 -7.19
C LEU A 131 -12.53 13.93 -8.47
N ALA A 132 -13.82 13.62 -8.63
CA ALA A 132 -14.61 14.05 -9.77
C ALA A 132 -14.70 15.60 -9.86
N ALA A 133 -14.83 16.27 -8.72
CA ALA A 133 -14.90 17.73 -8.65
C ALA A 133 -13.53 18.41 -8.86
N ALA A 134 -12.46 17.87 -8.26
CA ALA A 134 -11.12 18.45 -8.29
C ALA A 134 -10.31 18.06 -9.53
N CYS A 135 -10.60 16.91 -10.13
CA CYS A 135 -9.85 16.32 -11.24
C CYS A 135 -10.61 16.47 -12.56
N GLN A 136 -10.88 17.71 -12.98
CA GLN A 136 -11.20 17.99 -14.40
C GLN A 136 -9.95 17.81 -15.29
N GLY A 137 -9.27 16.67 -15.18
CA GLY A 137 -8.02 16.42 -15.86
C GLY A 137 -7.52 14.99 -15.67
N LEU A 138 -6.96 14.45 -16.75
CA LEU A 138 -6.32 13.15 -16.77
C LEU A 138 -5.11 13.12 -15.81
N VAL A 139 -5.03 12.12 -14.92
CA VAL A 139 -3.82 11.88 -14.12
C VAL A 139 -2.67 11.55 -15.07
N CYS A 140 -1.51 12.18 -14.88
CA CYS A 140 -0.36 11.99 -15.73
C CYS A 140 0.11 10.54 -15.73
N PRO A 141 0.07 9.83 -16.87
CA PRO A 141 0.42 8.42 -16.94
C PRO A 141 1.89 8.13 -16.64
N VAL A 142 2.75 9.14 -16.77
CA VAL A 142 4.20 9.02 -16.60
C VAL A 142 4.61 9.13 -15.14
N CYS A 143 4.13 10.16 -14.43
CA CYS A 143 4.57 10.44 -13.07
C CYS A 143 3.57 10.02 -11.99
N LEU A 144 2.31 9.73 -12.37
CA LEU A 144 1.19 9.36 -11.49
C LEU A 144 0.94 10.34 -10.33
N ARG A 145 1.46 11.57 -10.44
CA ARG A 145 1.41 12.59 -9.38
C ARG A 145 0.72 13.86 -9.83
N GLY A 146 0.94 14.25 -11.09
CA GLY A 146 0.39 15.48 -11.65
C GLY A 146 -0.84 15.22 -12.51
N TYR A 147 -1.55 16.29 -12.83
CA TYR A 147 -2.63 16.26 -13.81
C TYR A 147 -2.13 16.80 -15.15
N MET A 148 -2.65 16.20 -16.21
CA MET A 148 -2.46 16.59 -17.59
C MET A 148 -3.50 17.65 -17.92
N SER A 149 -3.03 18.83 -18.34
CA SER A 149 -3.89 19.93 -18.77
C SER A 149 -3.51 20.41 -20.16
N ARG A 150 -4.49 20.87 -20.93
CA ARG A 150 -4.28 21.45 -22.26
C ARG A 150 -3.45 22.74 -22.14
N SER A 151 -2.48 22.92 -23.04
CA SER A 151 -1.72 24.17 -23.15
C SER A 151 -2.60 25.28 -23.74
N ALA A 152 -2.17 26.53 -23.59
CA ALA A 152 -2.91 27.68 -24.11
C ALA A 152 -2.99 27.69 -25.64
N GLU A 153 -2.00 27.09 -26.32
CA GLU A 153 -1.95 26.94 -27.77
C GLU A 153 -2.91 25.86 -28.29
N GLY A 154 -3.41 24.97 -27.41
CA GLY A 154 -4.45 24.00 -27.74
C GLY A 154 -3.97 22.66 -28.31
N ASP A 155 -2.75 22.54 -28.82
CA ASP A 155 -2.31 21.29 -29.49
C ASP A 155 -1.47 20.37 -28.60
N VAL A 156 -1.22 20.77 -27.36
CA VAL A 156 -0.35 20.02 -26.43
C VAL A 156 -1.09 19.77 -25.12
N ILE A 157 -1.03 18.54 -24.62
CA ILE A 157 -1.41 18.19 -23.26
C ILE A 157 -0.12 18.04 -22.45
N GLN A 158 0.01 18.79 -21.36
CA GLN A 158 1.21 18.81 -20.52
C GLN A 158 0.89 18.50 -19.06
N CYS A 159 1.81 17.79 -18.40
CA CYS A 159 1.75 17.55 -16.97
C CYS A 159 2.25 18.78 -16.20
N ARG A 160 1.56 19.17 -15.12
CA ARG A 160 2.01 20.29 -14.26
C ARG A 160 3.19 19.96 -13.34
N LEU A 161 3.47 18.68 -13.09
CA LEU A 161 4.47 18.24 -12.10
C LEU A 161 5.70 17.55 -12.70
N CYS A 162 5.71 17.21 -13.99
CA CYS A 162 6.83 16.56 -14.64
C CYS A 162 6.95 17.05 -16.09
N PRO A 163 8.10 16.87 -16.76
CA PRO A 163 8.32 17.40 -18.11
C PRO A 163 7.58 16.62 -19.22
N ALA A 164 6.58 15.81 -18.86
CA ALA A 164 5.75 15.08 -19.80
C ALA A 164 4.83 16.03 -20.57
N PHE A 165 4.94 16.01 -21.90
CA PHE A 165 4.00 16.67 -22.80
C PHE A 165 3.74 15.78 -24.02
N LEU A 166 2.52 15.86 -24.55
CA LEU A 166 2.03 15.03 -25.65
C LEU A 166 1.31 15.93 -26.65
N HIS A 167 1.57 15.74 -27.95
CA HIS A 167 0.82 16.43 -28.99
C HIS A 167 -0.52 15.74 -29.20
N TRP A 168 -1.61 16.49 -29.06
CA TRP A 168 -2.98 15.98 -29.14
C TRP A 168 -3.96 17.09 -29.52
N SER A 169 -4.68 16.89 -30.62
CA SER A 169 -5.68 17.86 -31.11
C SER A 169 -7.07 17.69 -30.47
N GLY A 170 -7.38 16.51 -29.93
CA GLY A 170 -8.67 16.20 -29.30
C GLY A 170 -8.82 16.77 -27.89
N SER A 171 -9.87 16.35 -27.17
CA SER A 171 -10.06 16.73 -25.76
C SER A 171 -9.23 15.86 -24.81
N VAL A 172 -9.00 16.31 -23.57
CA VAL A 172 -8.27 15.54 -22.57
C VAL A 172 -9.06 14.28 -22.17
N GLU A 173 -10.38 14.39 -22.14
CA GLU A 173 -11.32 13.31 -21.85
C GLU A 173 -11.32 12.25 -22.97
N GLU A 174 -11.23 12.68 -24.22
CA GLU A 174 -11.09 11.76 -25.34
C GLU A 174 -9.77 10.98 -25.28
N TYR A 175 -8.68 11.68 -24.93
CA TYR A 175 -7.38 11.05 -24.72
C TYR A 175 -7.43 10.03 -23.58
N ASP A 176 -8.06 10.39 -22.46
CA ASP A 176 -8.21 9.51 -21.29
C ASP A 176 -8.98 8.23 -21.64
N ARG A 177 -10.10 8.37 -22.35
CA ARG A 177 -10.90 7.22 -22.84
C ARG A 177 -10.07 6.30 -23.74
N LEU A 178 -9.29 6.85 -24.66
CA LEU A 178 -8.45 6.05 -25.56
C LEU A 178 -7.34 5.33 -24.79
N LEU A 179 -6.69 6.01 -23.84
CA LEU A 179 -5.68 5.40 -22.98
C LEU A 179 -6.26 4.23 -22.19
N HIS A 180 -7.43 4.43 -21.56
CA HIS A 180 -8.13 3.37 -20.83
C HIS A 180 -8.49 2.18 -21.74
N ALA A 181 -9.03 2.43 -22.93
CA ALA A 181 -9.33 1.36 -23.89
C ALA A 181 -8.09 0.53 -24.27
N HIS A 182 -6.93 1.17 -24.44
CA HIS A 182 -5.67 0.46 -24.71
C HIS A 182 -5.15 -0.33 -23.50
N LEU A 183 -5.30 0.22 -22.29
CA LEU A 183 -4.95 -0.48 -21.04
C LEU A 183 -5.85 -1.68 -20.78
N GLU A 184 -7.17 -1.55 -20.99
CA GLU A 184 -8.13 -2.65 -20.86
C GLU A 184 -7.87 -3.75 -21.90
N ALA A 185 -7.61 -3.37 -23.16
CA ALA A 185 -7.25 -4.31 -24.21
C ALA A 185 -5.99 -5.13 -23.84
N HIS A 186 -5.02 -4.50 -23.17
CA HIS A 186 -3.88 -5.20 -22.60
C HIS A 186 -4.28 -6.09 -21.41
N ASN A 187 -4.99 -5.53 -20.43
CA ASN A 187 -5.30 -6.19 -19.15
C ASN A 187 -6.19 -7.43 -19.33
N SER A 188 -7.04 -7.45 -20.37
CA SER A 188 -7.83 -8.63 -20.75
C SER A 188 -6.98 -9.85 -21.15
N ARG A 189 -5.71 -9.62 -21.55
CA ARG A 189 -4.77 -10.66 -21.99
C ARG A 189 -3.66 -10.93 -20.98
N CYS A 190 -3.33 -9.93 -20.17
CA CYS A 190 -2.22 -9.99 -19.22
C CYS A 190 -2.63 -9.32 -17.91
N GLY A 191 -2.63 -10.06 -16.81
CA GLY A 191 -2.96 -9.50 -15.50
C GLY A 191 -1.87 -8.59 -14.90
N GLN A 192 -0.75 -8.37 -15.60
CA GLN A 192 0.29 -7.48 -15.12
C GLN A 192 0.04 -6.04 -15.55
N LYS A 193 0.34 -5.06 -14.69
CA LYS A 193 0.26 -3.65 -15.05
C LYS A 193 1.33 -3.29 -16.10
N PRO A 194 0.97 -2.70 -17.25
CA PRO A 194 1.95 -2.23 -18.22
C PRO A 194 2.63 -0.93 -17.75
N ASP A 195 3.87 -0.74 -18.19
CA ASP A 195 4.63 0.50 -18.02
C ASP A 195 4.22 1.51 -19.11
N LEU A 196 4.08 2.77 -18.72
CA LEU A 196 3.78 3.89 -19.62
C LEU A 196 5.02 4.77 -19.75
N LEU A 197 5.43 5.06 -20.98
CA LEU A 197 6.63 5.85 -21.25
C LEU A 197 6.39 6.84 -22.39
N ILE A 198 7.08 7.98 -22.34
CA ILE A 198 7.09 8.91 -23.48
C ILE A 198 8.18 8.46 -24.45
N VAL A 199 7.76 8.26 -25.70
CA VAL A 199 8.62 7.94 -26.84
C VAL A 199 8.70 9.19 -27.73
N PRO A 200 9.88 9.81 -27.86
CA PRO A 200 10.07 10.87 -28.84
C PRO A 200 10.08 10.26 -30.25
N GLU A 201 9.22 10.78 -31.14
CA GLU A 201 9.14 10.40 -32.55
C GLU A 201 9.20 11.67 -33.40
N ASN A 202 10.35 11.92 -34.03
CA ASN A 202 10.66 13.16 -34.74
C ASN A 202 10.58 14.40 -33.83
N THR A 203 9.63 15.29 -34.08
CA THR A 203 9.35 16.51 -33.30
C THR A 203 8.24 16.32 -32.27
N GLU A 204 7.63 15.14 -32.23
CA GLU A 204 6.46 14.85 -31.39
C GLU A 204 6.79 13.84 -30.29
N ASN A 205 6.09 13.96 -29.17
CA ASN A 205 6.14 12.99 -28.08
C ASN A 205 4.88 12.14 -28.12
N LYS A 206 5.05 10.81 -28.20
CA LYS A 206 3.96 9.84 -28.13
C LYS A 206 4.00 9.06 -26.83
N LEU A 207 2.84 8.59 -26.38
CA LEU A 207 2.76 7.69 -25.23
C LEU A 207 2.89 6.24 -25.71
N GLY A 208 3.91 5.56 -25.21
CA GLY A 208 4.13 4.13 -25.40
C GLY A 208 3.64 3.33 -24.19
N ILE A 209 2.98 2.21 -24.47
CA ILE A 209 2.60 1.19 -23.50
C ILE A 209 3.54 -0.01 -23.70
N LEU A 210 4.24 -0.42 -22.65
CA LEU A 210 5.18 -1.54 -22.66
C LEU A 210 4.88 -2.51 -21.53
N CYS A 211 4.69 -3.79 -21.83
CA CYS A 211 4.60 -4.83 -20.82
C CYS A 211 5.74 -5.84 -21.00
N SER A 212 6.58 -5.95 -19.98
CA SER A 212 7.73 -6.88 -19.97
C SER A 212 7.32 -8.36 -19.88
N VAL A 213 6.10 -8.65 -19.41
CA VAL A 213 5.62 -10.03 -19.21
C VAL A 213 5.10 -10.64 -20.51
N CYS A 214 4.23 -9.93 -21.22
CA CYS A 214 3.63 -10.42 -22.47
C CYS A 214 4.29 -9.85 -23.73
N ASN A 215 5.36 -9.06 -23.58
CA ASN A 215 6.02 -8.31 -24.66
C ASN A 215 5.07 -7.43 -25.48
N TYR A 216 3.96 -7.01 -24.87
CA TYR A 216 3.04 -6.07 -25.49
C TYR A 216 3.74 -4.72 -25.60
N PHE A 217 3.83 -4.21 -26.82
CA PHE A 217 4.35 -2.88 -27.10
C PHE A 217 3.40 -2.19 -28.06
N ASN A 218 2.87 -1.06 -27.62
CA ASN A 218 2.00 -0.23 -28.43
C ASN A 218 2.45 1.22 -28.24
N VAL A 219 3.05 1.80 -29.27
CA VAL A 219 3.21 3.24 -29.36
C VAL A 219 1.94 3.75 -29.99
N GLY A 220 1.06 4.29 -29.15
CA GLY A 220 -0.17 4.88 -29.61
C GLY A 220 0.18 6.09 -30.47
N SER A 221 0.14 5.91 -31.79
CA SER A 221 -0.32 7.01 -32.65
C SER A 221 -1.80 7.11 -32.34
N LEU A 222 -2.17 7.81 -31.28
CA LEU A 222 -3.58 8.00 -30.89
C LEU A 222 -4.37 8.78 -31.97
N VAL A 223 -3.72 9.14 -33.09
CA VAL A 223 -4.27 9.85 -34.23
C VAL A 223 -4.35 8.91 -35.44
N GLN A 224 -5.57 8.47 -35.76
CA GLN A 224 -6.24 8.69 -37.06
C GLN A 224 -7.64 8.03 -37.02
N PHE A 225 -8.65 8.76 -36.54
CA PHE A 225 -10.03 8.49 -36.94
C PHE A 225 -10.36 9.42 -38.11
N GLY A 226 -10.59 8.82 -39.28
CA GLY A 226 -11.12 9.51 -40.44
C GLY A 226 -12.49 10.11 -40.14
N SER A 227 -12.83 11.19 -40.88
CA SER A 227 -14.09 11.92 -40.80
C SER A 227 -15.33 10.99 -40.70
N PRO A 228 -16.42 11.42 -40.02
CA PRO A 228 -17.61 10.63 -39.77
C PRO A 228 -18.49 10.43 -41.03
N GLY A 229 -17.91 9.86 -42.09
CA GLY A 229 -18.58 9.54 -43.35
C GLY A 229 -18.14 8.23 -44.01
N ASP A 230 -17.06 7.59 -43.54
CA ASP A 230 -16.58 6.30 -44.08
C ASP A 230 -16.98 5.13 -43.16
N VAL A 231 -18.18 4.61 -43.38
CA VAL A 231 -18.65 3.35 -42.81
C VAL A 231 -18.01 2.21 -43.61
N GLY A 232 -16.76 1.85 -43.31
CA GLY A 232 -16.11 0.78 -44.06
C GLY A 232 -14.64 0.49 -43.77
N GLY A 233 -14.30 0.18 -42.51
CA GLY A 233 -13.06 -0.56 -42.21
C GLY A 233 -12.03 0.21 -41.40
N THR A 234 -12.00 -0.04 -40.08
CA THR A 234 -10.87 0.28 -39.22
C THR A 234 -9.68 -0.62 -39.60
N ARG A 235 -8.89 -0.20 -40.59
CA ARG A 235 -7.52 -0.71 -40.72
C ARG A 235 -6.70 -0.08 -39.61
N ASN A 236 -6.54 -0.82 -38.51
CA ASN A 236 -5.45 -0.60 -37.56
C ASN A 236 -4.14 -0.68 -38.36
N VAL A 237 -3.59 0.46 -38.77
CA VAL A 237 -2.20 0.53 -39.24
C VAL A 237 -1.34 0.52 -37.98
N THR A 238 -1.27 -0.65 -37.33
CA THR A 238 -0.20 -0.95 -36.40
C THR A 238 1.04 -1.14 -37.24
N SER A 239 1.88 -0.11 -37.35
CA SER A 239 3.29 -0.34 -37.65
C SER A 239 3.87 -1.08 -36.44
N SER A 240 3.71 -2.39 -36.42
CA SER A 240 4.27 -3.27 -35.39
C SER A 240 5.78 -3.36 -35.60
N LEU A 241 6.48 -2.30 -35.21
CA LEU A 241 7.85 -2.46 -34.74
C LEU A 241 7.74 -3.38 -33.53
N SER A 242 8.11 -4.65 -33.71
CA SER A 242 8.12 -5.60 -32.61
C SER A 242 8.95 -5.00 -31.48
N ALA A 243 8.55 -5.20 -30.22
CA ALA A 243 9.34 -4.75 -29.07
C ALA A 243 10.81 -5.14 -29.21
N ARG A 244 11.07 -6.29 -29.86
CA ARG A 244 12.38 -6.77 -30.25
C ARG A 244 13.11 -5.81 -31.21
N THR A 245 12.48 -5.29 -32.25
CA THR A 245 13.10 -4.34 -33.20
C THR A 245 13.43 -3.00 -32.56
N TYR A 246 12.58 -2.51 -31.64
CA TYR A 246 12.85 -1.29 -30.88
C TYR A 246 13.98 -1.48 -29.87
N VAL A 247 13.97 -2.60 -29.14
CA VAL A 247 15.07 -2.97 -28.23
C VAL A 247 16.37 -3.22 -29.01
N GLU A 248 16.30 -3.84 -30.18
CA GLU A 248 17.45 -4.03 -31.08
C GLU A 248 17.99 -2.67 -31.57
N SER A 249 17.12 -1.74 -31.97
CA SER A 249 17.50 -0.37 -32.35
C SER A 249 18.15 0.40 -31.19
N MET A 250 17.56 0.35 -29.99
CA MET A 250 18.14 0.96 -28.79
C MET A 250 19.47 0.31 -28.42
N SER A 251 19.58 -1.02 -28.53
CA SER A 251 20.83 -1.74 -28.26
C SER A 251 21.92 -1.39 -29.28
N GLN A 252 21.57 -1.21 -30.56
CA GLN A 252 22.50 -0.79 -31.60
C GLN A 252 22.95 0.66 -31.40
N ALA A 253 22.07 1.56 -30.99
CA ALA A 253 22.42 2.93 -30.63
C ALA A 253 23.38 2.98 -29.43
N LEU A 254 23.15 2.13 -28.42
CA LEU A 254 24.02 2.00 -27.25
C LEU A 254 25.38 1.41 -27.63
N VAL A 255 25.41 0.36 -28.45
CA VAL A 255 26.64 -0.25 -28.98
C VAL A 255 27.44 0.77 -29.80
N SER A 256 26.78 1.53 -30.69
CA SER A 256 27.42 2.58 -31.49
C SER A 256 28.02 3.69 -30.62
N THR A 257 27.30 4.11 -29.57
CA THR A 257 27.78 5.11 -28.62
C THR A 257 29.00 4.60 -27.86
N VAL A 258 28.96 3.36 -27.34
CA VAL A 258 30.08 2.73 -26.65
C VAL A 258 31.28 2.56 -27.59
N GLN A 259 31.05 2.13 -28.83
CA GLN A 259 32.10 2.00 -29.84
C GLN A 259 32.74 3.35 -30.17
N SER A 260 31.95 4.42 -30.30
CA SER A 260 32.45 5.79 -30.53
C SER A 260 33.34 6.29 -29.38
N VAL A 261 32.96 5.99 -28.12
CA VAL A 261 33.78 6.29 -26.94
C VAL A 261 35.09 5.49 -26.98
N ILE A 262 35.02 4.18 -27.27
CA ILE A 262 36.22 3.33 -27.42
C ILE A 262 37.12 3.84 -28.55
N TRP A 263 36.55 4.26 -29.67
CA TRP A 263 37.31 4.80 -30.81
C TRP A 263 37.95 6.15 -30.49
N SER A 264 37.27 7.02 -29.76
CA SER A 264 37.84 8.29 -29.27
C SER A 264 39.01 8.05 -28.30
N VAL A 265 38.94 6.97 -27.50
CA VAL A 265 40.04 6.54 -26.63
C VAL A 265 41.17 5.88 -27.43
N LYS A 266 40.89 5.12 -28.49
CA LYS A 266 41.91 4.54 -29.37
C LYS A 266 42.58 5.59 -30.27
N GLY A 267 41.86 6.60 -30.72
CA GLY A 267 42.39 7.71 -31.52
C GLY A 267 43.39 8.58 -30.74
N THR A 268 43.29 8.59 -29.42
CA THR A 268 44.32 9.18 -28.54
C THR A 268 45.49 8.23 -28.25
N MET A 269 45.43 6.97 -28.70
CA MET A 269 46.46 5.95 -28.55
C MET A 269 47.05 5.51 -29.91
N SER A 270 47.79 6.39 -30.58
CA SER A 270 48.84 5.99 -31.53
C SER A 270 50.21 5.93 -30.85
N ILE A 271 50.28 5.33 -29.66
CA ILE A 271 51.53 5.11 -28.93
C ILE A 271 51.70 3.60 -28.75
N SER A 272 52.85 3.09 -29.19
CA SER A 272 53.21 1.67 -29.30
C SER A 272 52.82 0.84 -28.06
N ILE A 273 52.03 -0.21 -28.30
CA ILE A 273 51.51 -1.16 -27.29
C ILE A 273 52.62 -1.89 -26.52
N SER A 274 53.85 -1.89 -27.03
CA SER A 274 55.02 -2.51 -26.39
C SER A 274 55.60 -1.76 -25.18
N LYS A 275 55.01 -0.62 -24.76
CA LYS A 275 55.42 0.12 -23.55
C LYS A 275 54.33 0.28 -22.48
N LEU A 276 53.22 -0.45 -22.58
CA LEU A 276 52.10 -0.31 -21.63
C LEU A 276 52.24 -1.22 -20.40
N PHE A 277 53.24 -0.93 -19.56
CA PHE A 277 53.01 -1.02 -18.11
C PHE A 277 52.38 0.30 -17.70
N MET A 278 51.05 0.38 -17.77
CA MET A 278 50.34 1.63 -17.48
C MET A 278 50.40 1.93 -15.98
N SER A 279 50.79 3.16 -15.63
CA SER A 279 50.78 3.60 -14.23
C SER A 279 49.33 3.63 -13.70
N PRO A 280 49.11 3.33 -12.41
CA PRO A 280 47.79 3.41 -11.78
C PRO A 280 47.07 4.75 -12.03
N GLU A 281 47.83 5.84 -12.17
CA GLU A 281 47.31 7.18 -12.45
C GLU A 281 46.60 7.28 -13.81
N PHE A 282 47.02 6.51 -14.80
CA PHE A 282 46.35 6.49 -16.11
C PHE A 282 44.99 5.80 -16.04
N PHE A 283 44.92 4.65 -15.36
CA PHE A 283 43.66 3.96 -15.13
C PHE A 283 42.68 4.87 -14.38
N ASP A 284 43.16 5.55 -13.34
CA ASP A 284 42.35 6.49 -12.57
C ASP A 284 41.79 7.64 -13.43
N LYS A 285 42.56 8.13 -14.39
CA LYS A 285 42.13 9.22 -15.29
C LYS A 285 41.11 8.76 -16.34
N VAL A 286 41.30 7.57 -16.90
CA VAL A 286 40.31 6.96 -17.82
C VAL A 286 39.04 6.60 -17.06
N PHE A 287 39.16 6.05 -15.85
CA PHE A 287 38.02 5.67 -15.01
C PHE A 287 37.18 6.89 -14.65
N ARG A 288 37.80 7.98 -14.18
CA ARG A 288 37.08 9.24 -13.89
C ARG A 288 36.39 9.83 -15.13
N ARG A 289 36.96 9.66 -16.33
CA ARG A 289 36.35 10.13 -17.58
C ARG A 289 35.13 9.29 -17.96
N VAL A 290 35.22 7.97 -17.80
CA VAL A 290 34.11 7.04 -18.01
C VAL A 290 33.02 7.26 -16.96
N GLU A 291 33.37 7.38 -15.68
CA GLU A 291 32.44 7.73 -14.59
C GLU A 291 31.77 9.08 -14.84
N SER A 292 32.50 10.11 -15.27
CA SER A 292 31.91 11.43 -15.57
C SER A 292 30.95 11.38 -16.76
N THR A 293 31.27 10.58 -17.79
CA THR A 293 30.42 10.43 -18.98
C THR A 293 29.17 9.62 -18.63
N ILE A 294 29.32 8.54 -17.86
CA ILE A 294 28.22 7.73 -17.35
C ILE A 294 27.37 8.55 -16.39
N ALA A 295 27.95 9.29 -15.46
CA ALA A 295 27.23 10.17 -14.54
C ALA A 295 26.47 11.26 -15.29
N GLY A 296 27.04 11.84 -16.35
CA GLY A 296 26.34 12.77 -17.23
C GLY A 296 25.15 12.13 -17.93
N PHE A 297 25.33 10.93 -18.49
CA PHE A 297 24.28 10.17 -19.18
C PHE A 297 23.18 9.70 -18.22
N VAL A 298 23.56 9.26 -17.03
CA VAL A 298 22.67 8.81 -15.96
C VAL A 298 21.91 9.99 -15.37
N MET A 299 22.55 11.13 -15.10
CA MET A 299 21.86 12.35 -14.66
C MET A 299 20.90 12.92 -15.71
N PHE A 300 21.22 12.77 -17.00
CA PHE A 300 20.33 13.19 -18.10
C PHE A 300 19.11 12.27 -18.27
N HIS A 301 19.19 11.01 -17.83
CA HIS A 301 18.13 10.00 -18.00
C HIS A 301 17.48 9.49 -16.69
N ILE A 302 17.90 9.96 -15.51
CA ILE A 302 17.37 9.50 -14.20
C ILE A 302 15.96 10.03 -13.87
N SER A 303 15.39 10.98 -14.62
CA SER A 303 13.97 11.31 -14.43
C SER A 303 13.05 10.26 -15.09
N GLY A 304 12.94 9.07 -14.46
CA GLY A 304 11.74 8.23 -14.57
C GLY A 304 11.79 6.90 -15.34
N TYR A 305 12.95 6.38 -15.76
CA TYR A 305 12.98 5.13 -16.56
C TYR A 305 13.32 3.84 -15.77
N PRO A 306 12.55 2.74 -15.92
CA PRO A 306 12.87 1.43 -15.33
C PRO A 306 14.07 0.71 -15.99
N GLY A 307 14.52 1.16 -17.17
CA GLY A 307 15.77 0.71 -17.81
C GLY A 307 17.05 1.02 -17.00
N CYS A 308 16.95 1.90 -16.00
CA CYS A 308 18.05 2.23 -15.10
C CYS A 308 18.57 1.01 -14.31
N LYS A 309 17.75 -0.02 -14.05
CA LYS A 309 18.23 -1.23 -13.34
C LYS A 309 19.26 -2.02 -14.16
N TYR A 310 19.11 -2.11 -15.48
CA TYR A 310 20.08 -2.76 -16.35
C TYR A 310 21.34 -1.91 -16.54
N MET A 311 21.18 -0.59 -16.68
CA MET A 311 22.31 0.34 -16.74
C MET A 311 23.11 0.35 -15.43
N LEU A 312 22.47 0.35 -14.27
CA LEU A 312 23.12 0.24 -12.96
C LEU A 312 23.88 -1.07 -12.81
N ARG A 313 23.36 -2.19 -13.37
CA ARG A 313 24.10 -3.47 -13.41
C ARG A 313 25.33 -3.39 -14.32
N ILE A 314 25.24 -2.76 -15.48
CA ILE A 314 26.40 -2.56 -16.38
C ILE A 314 27.44 -1.65 -15.72
N VAL A 315 27.02 -0.58 -15.05
CA VAL A 315 27.90 0.31 -14.28
C VAL A 315 28.55 -0.44 -13.12
N ALA A 316 27.81 -1.28 -12.40
CA ALA A 316 28.35 -2.12 -11.33
C ALA A 316 29.37 -3.14 -11.86
N ILE A 317 29.12 -3.76 -13.02
CA ILE A 317 30.07 -4.68 -13.66
C ILE A 317 31.34 -3.94 -14.11
N ILE A 318 31.20 -2.75 -14.71
CA ILE A 318 32.35 -1.92 -15.09
C ILE A 318 33.15 -1.49 -13.85
N HIS A 319 32.45 -1.16 -12.75
CA HIS A 319 33.07 -0.84 -11.47
C HIS A 319 33.84 -2.04 -10.89
N GLU A 320 33.24 -3.23 -10.83
CA GLU A 320 33.93 -4.44 -10.37
C GLU A 320 35.14 -4.79 -11.22
N ILE A 321 35.05 -4.69 -12.55
CA ILE A 321 36.20 -4.90 -13.45
C ILE A 321 37.30 -3.88 -13.14
N GLY A 322 36.95 -2.62 -12.87
CA GLY A 322 37.90 -1.57 -12.46
C GLY A 322 38.50 -1.75 -11.07
N VAL A 323 37.80 -2.43 -10.15
CA VAL A 323 38.33 -2.81 -8.84
C VAL A 323 39.28 -4.00 -8.95
N LEU A 324 38.93 -5.00 -9.76
CA LEU A 324 39.76 -6.21 -9.98
C LEU A 324 41.03 -5.92 -10.79
N ALA A 325 41.05 -4.85 -11.58
CA ALA A 325 42.23 -4.44 -12.35
C ALA A 325 43.22 -3.57 -11.55
N ARG A 326 42.86 -3.11 -10.34
CA ARG A 326 43.73 -2.36 -9.42
C ARG A 326 44.41 -3.30 -8.44
#